data_AF-A0A0R3TX51-F1
#
_entry.id   AF-A0A0R3TX51-F1
#
_cell.length_a   1.000
_cell.length_b   1.000
_cell.length_c   1.000
_cell.angle_alpha   90.00
_cell.angle_beta   90.00
_cell.angle_gamma   90.00
#
_symmetry.space_group_name_H-M   'P 1'
#
loop_
_entity.id
_entity.type
_entity.pdbx_description
1 polymer ?
#
loop_
_entity_poly.entity_id
_entity_poly.type
_entity_poly.pdbx_seq_one_letter_code
_entity_poly.pdbx_strand_id
1 'polypeptide(L)'
;MDYIGYVLAYLFGDENISTDEKIVSFMTEHEAVPVKSLPEHPKLKAINAYPWEIANAVKLIVPQLHIFEMKGVGELIKRIPSVLPKSAYP
;
A
#
# COMPACT_ATOMS: atom_id res chain seq x y z
N MET A 1 13.15 -7.45 -10.24
CA MET A 1 12.26 -6.81 -9.25
C MET A 1 11.55 -7.92 -8.50
N ASP A 2 11.47 -7.79 -7.18
CA ASP A 2 10.92 -8.79 -6.26
C ASP A 2 9.42 -9.01 -6.50
N TYR A 3 8.96 -10.27 -6.52
CA TYR A 3 7.56 -10.62 -6.82
C TYR A 3 6.57 -10.03 -5.79
N ILE A 4 7.00 -9.95 -4.53
CA ILE A 4 6.27 -9.27 -3.44
C ILE A 4 6.03 -7.80 -3.79
N GLY A 5 7.03 -7.15 -4.38
CA GLY A 5 6.92 -5.77 -4.82
C GLY A 5 5.86 -5.56 -5.90
N TYR A 6 5.78 -6.47 -6.88
CA TYR A 6 4.74 -6.42 -7.90
C TYR A 6 3.33 -6.56 -7.30
N VAL A 7 3.15 -7.47 -6.35
CA VAL A 7 1.88 -7.65 -5.65
C VAL A 7 1.50 -6.40 -4.86
N LEU A 8 2.46 -5.78 -4.17
CA LEU A 8 2.22 -4.53 -3.43
C LEU A 8 1.88 -3.37 -4.39
N ALA A 9 2.61 -3.20 -5.47
CA ALA A 9 2.32 -2.18 -6.48
C ALA A 9 0.93 -2.39 -7.11
N TYR A 10 0.53 -3.65 -7.34
CA TYR A 10 -0.82 -3.97 -7.78
C TYR A 10 -1.87 -3.58 -6.75
N LEU A 11 -1.70 -3.97 -5.47
CA LEU A 11 -2.67 -3.70 -4.40
C LEU A 11 -2.83 -2.20 -4.12
N PHE A 12 -1.72 -1.49 -4.13
CA PHE A 12 -1.68 -0.04 -3.91
C PHE A 12 -1.86 0.77 -5.20
N GLY A 13 -2.05 0.14 -6.35
CA GLY A 13 -2.35 0.84 -7.61
C GLY A 13 -3.71 1.53 -7.54
N ASP A 14 -3.86 2.69 -8.19
CA ASP A 14 -5.06 3.55 -8.13
C ASP A 14 -6.37 2.79 -8.45
N GLU A 15 -6.32 1.82 -9.37
CA GLU A 15 -7.47 1.01 -9.77
C GLU A 15 -7.88 -0.02 -8.72
N ASN A 16 -6.92 -0.61 -8.00
CA ASN A 16 -7.19 -1.70 -7.06
C ASN A 16 -7.37 -1.22 -5.62
N ILE A 17 -6.72 -0.13 -5.23
CA ILE A 17 -6.85 0.39 -3.86
C ILE A 17 -8.28 0.75 -3.49
N SER A 18 -9.06 1.20 -4.49
CA SER A 18 -10.44 1.65 -4.30
C SER A 18 -11.45 0.49 -4.38
N THR A 19 -11.00 -0.69 -4.79
CA THR A 19 -11.85 -1.87 -5.06
C THR A 19 -11.51 -3.07 -4.18
N ASP A 20 -10.30 -3.13 -3.61
CA ASP A 20 -9.89 -4.20 -2.70
C ASP A 20 -10.51 -4.00 -1.31
N GLU A 21 -11.50 -4.82 -0.99
CA GLU A 21 -12.28 -4.74 0.25
C GLU A 21 -11.40 -4.77 1.51
N LYS A 22 -10.30 -5.52 1.52
CA LYS A 22 -9.41 -5.59 2.69
C LYS A 22 -8.61 -4.31 2.86
N ILE A 23 -8.03 -3.82 1.77
CA ILE A 23 -7.28 -2.55 1.79
C ILE A 23 -8.21 -1.39 2.17
N VAL A 24 -9.42 -1.34 1.60
CA VAL A 24 -10.45 -0.37 1.94
C VAL A 24 -10.88 -0.48 3.40
N SER A 25 -11.06 -1.71 3.92
CA SER A 25 -11.39 -1.94 5.33
C SER A 25 -10.30 -1.36 6.25
N PHE A 26 -9.02 -1.66 5.99
CA PHE A 26 -7.91 -1.12 6.78
C PHE A 26 -7.85 0.41 6.73
N MET A 27 -8.03 1.01 5.54
CA MET A 27 -8.07 2.46 5.40
C MET A 27 -9.27 3.11 6.08
N THR A 28 -10.42 2.44 6.13
CA THR A 28 -11.63 2.96 6.79
C THR A 28 -11.51 2.88 8.31
N GLU A 29 -10.89 1.82 8.83
CA GLU A 29 -10.75 1.60 10.28
C GLU A 29 -9.60 2.41 10.91
N HIS A 30 -8.49 2.59 10.18
CA HIS A 30 -7.25 3.15 10.73
C HIS A 30 -6.70 4.37 9.97
N GLU A 31 -7.44 4.90 8.99
CA GLU A 31 -6.97 5.92 8.02
C GLU A 31 -5.70 5.55 7.22
N ALA A 32 -5.18 4.33 7.41
CA ALA A 32 -3.93 3.84 6.85
C ALA A 32 -3.92 2.31 6.86
N VAL A 33 -3.07 1.71 6.02
CA VAL A 33 -2.85 0.27 5.97
C VAL A 33 -1.66 -0.10 6.88
N PRO A 34 -1.86 -0.86 7.95
CA PRO A 34 -0.77 -1.34 8.78
C PRO A 34 0.06 -2.41 8.07
N VAL A 35 1.38 -2.21 8.00
CA VAL A 35 2.31 -3.14 7.34
C VAL A 35 2.27 -4.53 8.00
N LYS A 36 2.02 -4.58 9.30
CA LYS A 36 1.89 -5.83 10.06
C LYS A 36 0.68 -6.68 9.65
N SER A 37 -0.35 -6.07 9.06
CA SER A 37 -1.57 -6.78 8.61
C SER A 37 -1.51 -7.18 7.14
N LEU A 38 -0.55 -6.67 6.37
CA LEU A 38 -0.33 -7.06 4.97
C LEU A 38 -0.07 -8.57 4.77
N PRO A 39 0.68 -9.29 5.63
CA PRO A 39 0.84 -10.75 5.49
C PRO A 39 -0.48 -11.52 5.51
N GLU A 40 -1.54 -10.98 6.13
CA GLU A 40 -2.87 -11.60 6.18
C GLU A 40 -3.69 -11.37 4.90
N HIS A 41 -3.17 -10.58 3.96
CA HIS A 41 -3.80 -10.34 2.68
C HIS A 41 -3.75 -11.60 1.81
N PRO A 42 -4.86 -12.05 1.19
CA PRO A 42 -4.90 -13.29 0.41
C PRO A 42 -3.80 -13.39 -0.66
N LYS A 43 -3.51 -12.28 -1.35
CA LYS A 43 -2.46 -12.24 -2.40
C LYS A 43 -1.04 -12.33 -1.86
N LEU A 44 -0.78 -11.83 -0.64
CA LEU A 44 0.53 -11.91 0.01
C LEU A 44 0.71 -13.25 0.74
N LYS A 45 -0.38 -13.78 1.29
CA LYS A 45 -0.44 -15.12 1.86
C LYS A 45 -0.25 -16.21 0.81
N ALA A 46 -0.84 -16.05 -0.38
CA ALA A 46 -0.73 -17.03 -1.48
C ALA A 46 0.71 -17.23 -1.96
N ILE A 47 1.58 -16.24 -1.72
CA ILE A 47 2.97 -16.25 -2.16
C ILE A 47 3.92 -16.58 -1.00
N ASN A 48 3.39 -16.96 0.17
CA ASN A 48 4.13 -17.25 1.40
C ASN A 48 5.16 -16.16 1.76
N ALA A 49 4.83 -14.89 1.52
CA ALA A 49 5.73 -13.79 1.82
C ALA A 49 5.88 -13.61 3.34
N TYR A 50 7.13 -13.58 3.82
CA TYR A 50 7.41 -13.34 5.22
C TYR A 50 7.17 -11.86 5.57
N PRO A 51 6.79 -11.55 6.82
CA PRO A 51 6.54 -10.16 7.24
C PRO A 51 7.72 -9.20 7.01
N TRP A 52 8.96 -9.69 7.14
CA TRP A 52 10.17 -8.90 6.91
C TRP A 52 10.41 -8.61 5.43
N GLU A 53 10.07 -9.54 4.52
CA GLU A 53 10.15 -9.33 3.08
C GLU A 53 9.13 -8.30 2.62
N ILE A 54 7.91 -8.38 3.17
CA ILE A 54 6.85 -7.40 2.92
C ILE A 54 7.30 -6.02 3.41
N ALA A 55 7.84 -5.90 4.62
CA ALA A 55 8.32 -4.64 5.15
C ALA A 55 9.46 -4.03 4.30
N ASN A 56 10.38 -4.85 3.80
CA ASN A 56 11.44 -4.40 2.91
C ASN A 56 10.90 -3.95 1.55
N ALA A 57 9.99 -4.73 0.95
CA ALA A 57 9.38 -4.40 -0.33
C ALA A 57 8.52 -3.13 -0.23
N VAL A 58 7.78 -2.95 0.86
CA VAL A 58 7.03 -1.72 1.19
C VAL A 58 7.97 -0.52 1.23
N LYS A 59 9.10 -0.61 1.97
CA LYS A 59 10.07 0.49 2.05
C LYS A 59 10.69 0.88 0.71
N LEU A 60 10.81 -0.08 -0.21
CA LEU A 60 11.34 0.16 -1.54
C LEU A 60 10.28 0.75 -2.49
N ILE A 61 9.05 0.23 -2.46
CA ILE A 61 8.02 0.55 -3.46
C ILE A 61 7.13 1.71 -3.04
N VAL A 62 6.71 1.79 -1.78
CA VAL A 62 5.79 2.84 -1.33
C VAL A 62 6.32 4.25 -1.60
N PRO A 63 7.62 4.57 -1.39
CA PRO A 63 8.16 5.87 -1.79
C PRO A 63 8.14 6.15 -3.29
N GLN A 64 8.13 5.11 -4.13
CA GLN A 64 8.04 5.24 -5.59
C GLN A 64 6.59 5.44 -6.04
N LEU A 65 5.63 4.97 -5.24
CA LEU A 65 4.21 5.23 -5.39
C LEU A 65 3.93 6.62 -4.82
N HIS A 66 4.01 7.66 -5.65
CA HIS A 66 3.79 9.09 -5.31
C HIS A 66 2.45 9.42 -4.62
N ILE A 67 1.57 8.43 -4.48
CA ILE A 67 0.24 8.51 -3.89
C ILE A 67 0.20 7.93 -2.46
N PHE A 68 1.33 7.50 -1.88
CA PHE A 68 1.40 7.01 -0.50
C PHE A 68 2.57 7.60 0.28
N GLU A 69 2.37 7.69 1.58
CA GLU A 69 3.40 8.03 2.57
C GLU A 69 3.52 6.91 3.61
N MET A 70 4.76 6.64 4.05
CA MET A 70 5.00 5.79 5.21
C MET A 70 5.02 6.65 6.48
N LYS A 71 4.21 6.28 7.49
CA LYS A 71 4.25 6.91 8.82
C LYS A 71 4.78 5.96 9.87
N GLY A 72 5.59 6.51 10.80
CA GLY A 72 6.17 5.86 11.97
C GLY A 72 7.02 4.64 11.62
N VAL A 73 8.35 4.73 11.57
CA VAL A 73 9.30 3.62 11.31
C VAL A 73 8.89 2.63 10.17
N GLY A 74 8.04 3.05 9.23
CA GLY A 74 7.48 2.18 8.19
C GLY A 74 6.42 1.18 8.69
N GLU A 75 5.66 1.50 9.74
CA GLU A 75 4.60 0.66 10.30
C GLU A 75 3.23 0.88 9.63
N LEU A 76 3.00 2.06 9.05
CA LEU A 76 1.74 2.45 8.44
C LEU A 76 1.94 3.00 7.01
N ILE A 77 1.10 2.59 6.09
CA ILE A 77 1.01 3.10 4.71
C ILE A 77 -0.25 3.95 4.60
N LYS A 78 -0.12 5.26 4.48
CA LYS A 78 -1.25 6.16 4.31
C LYS A 78 -1.32 6.63 2.86
N ARG A 79 -2.51 6.61 2.26
CA ARG A 79 -2.71 7.23 0.94
C ARG A 79 -2.62 8.74 1.11
N ILE A 80 -1.75 9.38 0.34
CA ILE A 80 -1.73 10.83 0.23
C ILE A 80 -3.02 11.19 -0.53
N PRO A 81 -3.92 12.00 0.06
CA PRO A 81 -5.07 12.46 -0.69
C PRO A 81 -4.53 13.15 -1.94
N SER A 82 -4.92 12.65 -3.11
CA SER A 82 -4.61 13.28 -4.39
C SER A 82 -5.33 14.63 -4.42
N VAL A 83 -4.70 15.63 -3.81
CA VAL A 83 -4.96 17.01 -4.14
C VAL A 83 -4.22 17.19 -5.45
N LEU A 84 -4.80 16.73 -6.56
CA LEU A 84 -4.53 17.37 -7.83
C LEU A 84 -4.75 18.86 -7.55
N PRO A 85 -3.73 19.73 -7.66
CA PRO A 85 -3.98 21.15 -7.50
C PRO A 85 -5.08 21.49 -8.52
N LYS A 86 -6.19 22.07 -8.05
CA LYS A 86 -7.31 22.50 -8.90
C LYS A 86 -6.90 23.49 -10.02
N SER A 87 -5.62 23.88 -10.06
CA SER A 87 -4.96 24.66 -11.09
C SER A 87 -4.57 23.87 -12.36
N ALA A 88 -4.78 22.57 -12.42
CA ALA A 88 -4.40 21.73 -13.57
C ALA A 88 -5.57 21.40 -14.54
N TYR A 89 -6.68 22.12 -14.45
CA TYR A 89 -7.72 22.09 -15.48
C TYR A 89 -7.52 23.28 -16.41
N PRO A 90 -7.12 23.08 -17.69
CA PRO A 90 -7.23 24.12 -18.71
C PRO A 90 -8.69 24.47 -18.99
#